data_AF-A0A840H4E4-F1
#
_entry.id   AF-A0A840H4E4-F1
#
_cell.length_a   1.000
_cell.length_b   1.000
_cell.length_c   1.000
_cell.angle_alpha   90.00
_cell.angle_beta   90.00
_cell.angle_gamma   90.00
#
_symmetry.space_group_name_H-M   'P 1'
#
loop_
_entity.id
_entity.type
_entity.pdbx_description
1 polymer ?
#
loop_
_entity_poly.entity_id
_entity_poly.type
_entity_poly.pdbx_seq_one_letter_code
_entity_poly.pdbx_strand_id
1 'polypeptide(L)'
;MIEIQAESELTLGTHSELVKLSDALTAQAAIISAEIRRTVQSLLDRLRAPTNEIYKVIQGTNAALVRLELPAEDNTNQQWFNLLIDFAENRNGVQPGGYLSDSQIHSLPLALWLAAVNQLNARVTIVALDDIVTSYDADHRRTIAGLIAAMFSDCQLLITTHDERFFRYLKDQLEAKTWQFTQIIGLDPAYGPRFADHKVTDEMIEARWADGQAAANEMRQAKAEWLLSIGRDFGINVRIPPLKRAYS
;
A
#
# COMPACT_ATOMS: atom_id res chain seq x y z
N MET A 1 -18.36 25.09 -65.45
CA MET A 1 -17.18 25.90 -65.08
C MET A 1 -17.50 26.80 -63.88
N ILE A 2 -18.61 27.57 -63.91
CA ILE A 2 -19.06 28.43 -62.80
C ILE A 2 -19.40 27.64 -61.52
N GLU A 3 -20.07 26.50 -61.66
CA GLU A 3 -20.48 25.64 -60.54
C GLU A 3 -19.28 25.07 -59.76
N ILE A 4 -18.22 24.67 -60.49
CA ILE A 4 -16.96 24.18 -59.94
C ILE A 4 -16.19 25.29 -59.21
N GLN A 5 -16.28 26.54 -59.68
CA GLN A 5 -15.66 27.69 -59.00
C GLN A 5 -16.36 28.00 -57.67
N ALA A 6 -17.69 28.01 -57.63
CA ALA A 6 -18.46 28.25 -56.42
C ALA A 6 -18.21 27.16 -55.36
N GLU A 7 -18.12 25.90 -55.78
CA GLU A 7 -17.81 24.76 -54.89
C GLU A 7 -16.37 24.84 -54.36
N SER A 8 -15.41 25.27 -55.17
CA SER A 8 -14.03 25.52 -54.74
C SER A 8 -13.94 26.66 -53.72
N GLU A 9 -14.67 27.75 -53.92
CA GLU A 9 -14.71 28.90 -52.99
C GLU A 9 -15.32 28.50 -51.63
N LEU A 10 -16.41 27.72 -51.64
CA LEU A 10 -17.04 27.18 -50.44
C LEU A 10 -16.08 26.25 -49.67
N THR A 11 -15.36 25.39 -50.39
CA THR A 11 -14.39 24.46 -49.82
C THR A 11 -13.22 25.21 -49.17
N LEU A 12 -12.72 26.26 -49.83
CA LEU A 12 -11.66 27.12 -49.28
C LEU A 12 -12.13 27.88 -48.03
N GLY A 13 -13.37 28.37 -48.02
CA GLY A 13 -13.98 29.00 -46.84
C GLY A 13 -14.08 28.02 -45.67
N THR A 14 -14.62 26.82 -45.91
CA THR A 14 -14.75 25.76 -44.91
C THR A 14 -13.39 25.34 -44.36
N HIS A 15 -12.39 25.17 -45.23
CA HIS A 15 -11.02 24.85 -44.81
C HIS A 15 -10.44 25.96 -43.93
N SER A 16 -10.64 27.23 -44.28
CA SER A 16 -10.18 28.37 -43.45
C SER A 16 -10.83 28.37 -42.07
N GLU A 17 -12.13 28.07 -41.98
CA GLU A 17 -12.83 27.96 -40.69
C GLU A 17 -12.32 26.78 -39.85
N LEU A 18 -12.10 25.62 -40.48
CA LEU A 18 -11.53 24.45 -39.81
C LEU A 18 -10.13 24.71 -39.27
N VAL A 19 -9.28 25.44 -40.01
CA VAL A 19 -7.95 25.84 -39.53
C VAL A 19 -8.07 26.75 -38.30
N LYS A 20 -8.92 27.78 -38.35
CA LYS A 20 -9.15 28.67 -37.20
C LYS A 20 -9.64 27.91 -35.97
N LEU A 21 -10.56 26.95 -36.18
CA LEU A 21 -11.07 26.12 -35.09
C LEU A 21 -9.97 25.22 -34.51
N SER A 22 -9.16 24.59 -35.37
CA SER A 22 -8.01 23.77 -34.97
C SER A 22 -6.99 24.57 -34.16
N ASP A 23 -6.66 25.79 -34.60
CA ASP A 23 -5.74 26.68 -33.90
C ASP A 23 -6.29 27.08 -32.52
N ALA A 24 -7.58 27.44 -32.45
CA ALA A 24 -8.24 27.79 -31.20
C ALA A 24 -8.27 26.61 -30.21
N LEU A 25 -8.59 25.40 -30.68
CA LEU A 25 -8.58 24.18 -29.86
C LEU A 25 -7.16 23.85 -29.38
N THR A 26 -6.15 24.03 -30.22
CA THR A 26 -4.74 23.81 -29.86
C THR A 26 -4.29 24.80 -28.78
N ALA A 27 -4.67 26.07 -28.89
CA ALA A 27 -4.39 27.08 -27.87
C ALA A 27 -5.08 26.74 -26.53
N GLN A 28 -6.33 26.29 -26.57
CA GLN A 28 -7.06 25.89 -25.37
C GLN A 28 -6.47 24.64 -24.71
N ALA A 29 -6.07 23.65 -25.51
CA ALA A 29 -5.39 22.46 -25.02
C ALA A 29 -4.06 22.81 -24.32
N ALA A 30 -3.28 23.74 -24.88
CA ALA A 30 -2.03 24.21 -24.26
C ALA A 30 -2.27 24.86 -22.88
N ILE A 31 -3.32 25.67 -22.75
CA ILE A 31 -3.69 26.31 -21.47
C ILE A 31 -4.08 25.24 -20.43
N ILE A 32 -4.91 24.28 -20.81
CA ILE A 32 -5.34 23.20 -19.91
C ILE A 32 -4.15 22.34 -19.48
N SER A 33 -3.28 21.95 -20.41
CA SER A 33 -2.08 21.16 -20.11
C SER A 33 -1.13 21.88 -19.17
N ALA A 34 -0.94 23.19 -19.35
CA ALA A 34 -0.13 24.01 -18.45
C ALA A 34 -0.71 24.06 -17.03
N GLU A 35 -2.03 24.20 -16.89
CA GLU A 35 -2.69 24.24 -15.60
C GLU A 35 -2.69 22.87 -14.88
N ILE A 36 -2.88 21.79 -15.62
CA ILE A 36 -2.71 20.42 -15.10
C ILE A 36 -1.29 20.25 -14.58
N ARG A 37 -0.27 20.60 -15.38
CA ARG A 37 1.15 20.49 -14.99
C ARG A 37 1.44 21.28 -13.71
N ARG A 38 0.96 22.52 -13.63
CA ARG A 38 1.10 23.38 -12.45
C ARG A 38 0.48 22.75 -11.20
N THR A 39 -0.72 22.20 -11.34
CA THR A 39 -1.45 21.56 -10.25
C THR A 39 -0.75 20.29 -9.78
N VAL A 40 -0.31 19.44 -10.71
CA VAL A 40 0.43 18.20 -10.39
C VAL A 40 1.76 18.53 -9.73
N GLN A 41 2.51 19.52 -10.22
CA GLN A 41 3.76 19.94 -9.58
C GLN A 41 3.55 20.36 -8.13
N SER A 42 2.53 21.19 -7.87
CA SER A 42 2.18 21.61 -6.51
C SER A 42 1.78 20.43 -5.60
N LEU A 43 1.15 19.39 -6.14
CA LEU A 43 0.85 18.16 -5.40
C LEU A 43 2.13 17.39 -5.07
N LEU A 44 3.02 17.18 -6.04
CA LEU A 44 4.28 16.47 -5.84
C LEU A 44 5.19 17.18 -4.84
N ASP A 45 5.26 18.51 -4.89
CA ASP A 45 6.05 19.32 -3.95
C ASP A 45 5.54 19.15 -2.51
N ARG A 46 4.21 19.10 -2.32
CA ARG A 46 3.59 18.84 -1.01
C ARG A 46 3.84 17.42 -0.50
N LEU A 47 3.95 16.43 -1.38
CA LEU A 47 4.18 15.04 -1.00
C LEU A 47 5.65 14.71 -0.75
N ARG A 48 6.59 15.52 -1.26
CA ARG A 48 8.03 15.23 -1.21
C ARG A 48 8.55 15.04 0.21
N ALA A 49 8.27 15.99 1.10
CA ALA A 49 8.76 15.91 2.49
C ALA A 49 8.10 14.75 3.27
N PRO A 50 6.75 14.60 3.29
CA PRO A 50 6.10 13.47 3.94
C PRO A 50 6.58 12.11 3.44
N THR A 51 6.75 11.96 2.11
CA THR A 51 7.28 10.73 1.51
C THR A 51 8.66 10.38 2.06
N ASN A 52 9.55 11.37 2.14
CA ASN A 52 10.91 11.17 2.65
C ASN A 52 10.94 10.82 4.14
N GLU A 53 10.11 11.46 4.96
CA GLU A 53 10.02 11.15 6.39
C GLU A 53 9.53 9.72 6.62
N ILE A 54 8.47 9.30 5.91
CA ILE A 54 7.93 7.94 6.00
C ILE A 54 8.96 6.92 5.49
N TYR A 55 9.62 7.19 4.36
CA TYR A 55 10.63 6.31 3.79
C TYR A 55 11.84 6.14 4.75
N LYS A 56 12.27 7.23 5.40
CA LYS A 56 13.33 7.20 6.42
C LYS A 56 12.93 6.42 7.67
N VAL A 57 11.66 6.46 8.08
CA VAL A 57 11.18 5.61 9.17
C VAL A 57 11.29 4.13 8.78
N ILE A 58 10.88 3.75 7.57
CA ILE A 58 10.89 2.35 7.12
C ILE A 58 12.32 1.83 6.92
N GLN A 59 13.18 2.58 6.22
CA GLN A 59 14.54 2.14 5.82
C GLN A 59 15.65 2.55 6.80
N GLY A 60 15.34 3.41 7.77
CA GLY A 60 16.30 3.95 8.72
C GLY A 60 17.05 5.20 8.24
N THR A 61 17.99 5.67 9.06
CA THR A 61 18.62 6.99 8.92
C THR A 61 19.42 7.19 7.63
N ASN A 62 19.87 6.11 7.00
CA ASN A 62 20.66 6.13 5.75
C ASN A 62 19.80 5.98 4.48
N ALA A 63 18.49 6.16 4.59
CA ALA A 63 17.59 6.10 3.44
C ALA A 63 17.95 7.16 2.40
N ALA A 64 18.00 6.77 1.13
CA ALA A 64 18.21 7.68 0.01
C ALA A 64 17.09 8.72 -0.08
N LEU A 65 17.41 9.96 -0.48
CA LEU A 65 16.42 11.01 -0.60
C LEU A 65 15.57 10.79 -1.85
N VAL A 66 14.25 10.74 -1.68
CA VAL A 66 13.27 10.56 -2.74
C VAL A 66 12.98 11.89 -3.43
N ARG A 67 12.95 11.86 -4.76
CA ARG A 67 12.59 12.97 -5.63
C ARG A 67 11.38 12.61 -6.48
N LEU A 68 10.46 13.56 -6.60
CA LEU A 68 9.27 13.47 -7.44
C LEU A 68 9.39 14.58 -8.48
N GLU A 69 9.59 14.22 -9.75
CA GLU A 69 9.90 15.20 -10.80
C GLU A 69 9.04 14.97 -12.04
N LEU A 70 8.42 16.03 -12.55
CA LEU A 70 7.70 15.96 -13.82
C LEU A 70 8.69 15.94 -15.00
N PRO A 71 8.38 15.21 -16.09
CA PRO A 71 9.18 15.23 -17.32
C PRO A 71 9.25 16.63 -17.91
N ALA A 72 10.23 16.88 -18.78
CA ALA A 72 10.40 18.17 -19.45
C ALA A 72 9.16 18.57 -20.27
N GLU A 73 8.99 19.89 -20.49
CA GLU A 73 7.80 20.47 -21.12
C GLU A 73 7.61 20.06 -22.58
N ASP A 74 8.65 19.59 -23.26
CA ASP A 74 8.57 19.05 -24.63
C ASP A 74 7.76 17.74 -24.74
N ASN A 75 7.51 17.06 -23.61
CA ASN A 75 6.64 15.88 -23.50
C ASN A 75 5.22 16.24 -23.00
N THR A 76 4.62 17.29 -23.54
CA THR A 76 3.29 17.83 -23.14
C THR A 76 2.13 16.82 -23.15
N ASN A 77 2.23 15.73 -23.91
CA ASN A 77 1.17 14.71 -24.01
C ASN A 77 1.28 13.59 -22.97
N GLN A 78 2.22 13.66 -22.03
CA GLN A 78 2.51 12.53 -21.15
C GLN A 78 2.29 12.87 -19.68
N GLN A 79 1.24 12.29 -19.10
CA GLN A 79 0.87 12.44 -17.69
C GLN A 79 1.55 11.39 -16.82
N TRP A 80 2.88 11.41 -16.76
CA TRP A 80 3.66 10.60 -15.82
C TRP A 80 4.61 11.50 -15.03
N PHE A 81 5.12 10.98 -13.91
CA PHE A 81 6.15 11.62 -13.13
C PHE A 81 7.27 10.62 -12.88
N ASN A 82 8.46 11.14 -12.62
CA ASN A 82 9.63 10.36 -12.22
C ASN A 82 9.67 10.23 -10.70
N LEU A 83 9.80 8.99 -10.23
CA LEU A 83 10.21 8.68 -8.86
C LEU A 83 11.71 8.38 -8.89
N LEU A 84 12.52 9.36 -8.50
CA LEU A 84 13.98 9.28 -8.51
C LEU A 84 14.53 9.26 -7.08
N ILE A 85 15.81 8.94 -6.95
CA ILE A 85 16.53 9.03 -5.68
C ILE A 85 17.87 9.74 -5.81
N ASP A 86 18.32 10.32 -4.71
CA ASP A 86 19.70 10.75 -4.53
C ASP A 86 20.49 9.62 -3.85
N PHE A 87 21.28 8.91 -4.66
CA PHE A 87 22.02 7.74 -4.20
C PHE A 87 23.32 8.12 -3.48
N ALA A 88 24.01 9.15 -3.97
CA ALA A 88 25.25 9.66 -3.37
C ALA A 88 25.39 11.15 -3.70
N GLU A 89 26.27 11.88 -2.99
CA GLU A 89 26.47 13.33 -3.19
C GLU A 89 26.74 13.72 -4.64
N ASN A 90 27.46 12.87 -5.39
CA ASN A 90 27.79 13.07 -6.80
C ASN A 90 26.84 12.34 -7.76
N ARG A 91 25.77 11.72 -7.26
CA ARG A 91 24.86 10.88 -8.04
C ARG A 91 23.42 11.04 -7.58
N ASN A 92 22.83 12.13 -8.04
CA ASN A 92 21.47 12.57 -7.73
C ASN A 92 20.51 12.26 -8.88
N GLY A 93 19.21 12.15 -8.57
CA GLY A 93 18.15 12.00 -9.58
C GLY A 93 18.24 10.72 -10.42
N VAL A 94 18.64 9.59 -9.83
CA VAL A 94 18.75 8.32 -10.54
C VAL A 94 17.50 7.44 -10.38
N GLN A 95 17.28 6.57 -11.36
CA GLN A 95 16.20 5.58 -11.33
C GLN A 95 16.48 4.53 -10.23
N PRO A 96 15.55 4.28 -9.28
CA PRO A 96 15.82 3.46 -8.10
C PRO A 96 16.24 2.01 -8.39
N GLY A 97 15.70 1.41 -9.46
CA GLY A 97 15.82 -0.03 -9.73
C GLY A 97 17.25 -0.55 -9.93
N GLY A 98 18.21 0.32 -10.24
CA GLY A 98 19.62 -0.04 -10.40
C GLY A 98 20.51 0.18 -9.16
N TYR A 99 19.97 0.77 -8.09
CA TYR A 99 20.76 1.26 -6.95
C TYR A 99 20.24 0.83 -5.59
N LEU A 100 18.96 0.47 -5.52
CA LEU A 100 18.31 0.07 -4.28
C LEU A 100 18.14 -1.45 -4.23
N SER A 101 18.15 -1.99 -3.01
CA SER A 101 17.72 -3.36 -2.75
C SER A 101 16.22 -3.54 -2.94
N ASP A 102 15.74 -4.78 -3.10
CA ASP A 102 14.31 -5.08 -3.26
C ASP A 102 13.44 -4.50 -2.14
N SER A 103 13.89 -4.59 -0.88
CA SER A 103 13.20 -4.00 0.28
C SER A 103 13.06 -2.47 0.13
N GLN A 104 14.14 -1.81 -0.27
CA GLN A 104 14.15 -0.37 -0.50
C GLN A 104 13.23 0.02 -1.66
N ILE A 105 13.29 -0.71 -2.78
CA ILE A 105 12.43 -0.49 -3.95
C ILE A 105 10.96 -0.64 -3.59
N HIS A 106 10.57 -1.64 -2.79
CA HIS A 106 9.17 -1.85 -2.42
C HIS A 106 8.66 -0.83 -1.39
N SER A 107 9.52 -0.36 -0.50
CA SER A 107 9.12 0.63 0.51
C SER A 107 8.97 2.06 -0.02
N LEU A 108 9.63 2.40 -1.14
CA LEU A 108 9.47 3.70 -1.82
C LEU A 108 8.03 4.02 -2.23
N PRO A 109 7.36 3.20 -3.06
CA PRO A 109 5.98 3.46 -3.46
C PRO A 109 5.02 3.36 -2.29
N LEU A 110 5.29 2.49 -1.30
CA LEU A 110 4.52 2.44 -0.07
C LEU A 110 4.61 3.77 0.69
N ALA A 111 5.81 4.33 0.84
CA ALA A 111 6.00 5.62 1.51
C ALA A 111 5.28 6.77 0.79
N LEU A 112 5.35 6.81 -0.54
CA LEU A 112 4.63 7.79 -1.36
C LEU A 112 3.12 7.64 -1.21
N TRP A 113 2.61 6.40 -1.25
CA TRP A 113 1.20 6.12 -1.10
C TRP A 113 0.68 6.53 0.28
N LEU A 114 1.39 6.19 1.35
CA LEU A 114 1.06 6.58 2.73
C LEU A 114 1.04 8.10 2.88
N ALA A 115 2.04 8.79 2.32
CA ALA A 115 2.08 10.25 2.28
C ALA A 115 0.87 10.83 1.55
N ALA A 116 0.52 10.27 0.40
CA ALA A 116 -0.59 10.74 -0.42
C ALA A 116 -1.95 10.56 0.27
N VAL A 117 -2.20 9.39 0.87
CA VAL A 117 -3.45 9.14 1.62
C VAL A 117 -3.57 10.12 2.77
N ASN A 118 -2.51 10.30 3.55
CA ASN A 118 -2.54 11.18 4.71
C ASN A 118 -2.70 12.67 4.34
N GLN A 119 -2.02 13.14 3.29
CA GLN A 119 -2.01 14.56 2.91
C GLN A 119 -3.19 14.98 2.04
N LEU A 120 -3.58 14.13 1.08
CA LEU A 120 -4.61 14.49 0.09
C LEU A 120 -6.01 14.12 0.56
N ASN A 121 -6.12 13.18 1.49
CA ASN A 121 -7.40 12.65 1.92
C ASN A 121 -7.64 12.81 3.43
N ALA A 122 -7.49 14.04 3.93
CA ALA A 122 -7.66 14.40 5.34
C ALA A 122 -9.06 14.09 5.94
N ARG A 123 -10.05 13.68 5.14
CA ARG A 123 -11.39 13.26 5.58
C ARG A 123 -11.65 11.77 5.42
N VAL A 124 -10.64 10.98 5.08
CA VAL A 124 -10.83 9.53 4.95
C VAL A 124 -11.20 8.94 6.29
N THR A 125 -12.35 8.29 6.32
CA THR A 125 -12.83 7.58 7.51
C THR A 125 -12.37 6.12 7.50
N ILE A 126 -12.08 5.56 6.32
CA ILE A 126 -11.73 4.14 6.15
C ILE A 126 -10.55 3.97 5.20
N VAL A 127 -9.52 3.24 5.64
CA VAL A 127 -8.36 2.86 4.82
C VAL A 127 -8.30 1.34 4.72
N ALA A 128 -8.13 0.81 3.52
CA ALA A 128 -7.96 -0.62 3.27
C ALA A 128 -6.57 -0.88 2.68
N LEU A 129 -5.83 -1.82 3.28
CA LEU A 129 -4.46 -2.20 2.92
C LEU A 129 -4.45 -3.69 2.59
N ASP A 130 -4.36 -4.02 1.29
CA ASP A 130 -4.26 -5.41 0.85
C ASP A 130 -2.82 -5.76 0.51
N ASP A 131 -2.27 -6.68 1.30
CA ASP A 131 -0.98 -7.32 1.08
C ASP A 131 0.21 -6.38 0.82
N ILE A 132 0.23 -5.28 1.57
CA ILE A 132 1.23 -4.22 1.46
C ILE A 132 2.66 -4.63 1.87
N VAL A 133 2.78 -5.76 2.57
CA VAL A 133 4.05 -6.31 3.03
C VAL A 133 4.45 -7.44 2.09
N THR A 134 5.59 -7.27 1.44
CA THR A 134 6.18 -8.25 0.53
C THR A 134 7.44 -8.85 1.19
N SER A 135 8.49 -9.13 0.42
CA SER A 135 9.78 -9.71 0.82
C SER A 135 10.64 -8.81 1.73
N TYR A 136 10.03 -8.15 2.70
CA TYR A 136 10.69 -7.42 3.79
C TYR A 136 11.25 -8.39 4.83
N ASP A 137 12.32 -8.00 5.51
CA ASP A 137 12.79 -8.72 6.69
C ASP A 137 11.89 -8.47 7.92
N ALA A 138 12.19 -9.14 9.03
CA ALA A 138 11.41 -9.06 10.26
C ALA A 138 11.34 -7.64 10.84
N ASP A 139 12.42 -6.87 10.74
CA ASP A 139 12.52 -5.54 11.36
C ASP A 139 11.72 -4.52 10.55
N HIS A 140 11.82 -4.55 9.21
CA HIS A 140 11.01 -3.70 8.34
C HIS A 140 9.51 -3.96 8.52
N ARG A 141 9.08 -5.22 8.62
CA ARG A 141 7.68 -5.59 8.88
C ARG A 141 7.18 -4.99 10.19
N ARG A 142 8.00 -5.08 11.23
CA ARG A 142 7.70 -4.54 12.55
C ARG A 142 7.53 -3.02 12.50
N THR A 143 8.44 -2.34 11.79
CA THR A 143 8.39 -0.88 11.61
C THR A 143 7.17 -0.44 10.82
N ILE A 144 6.84 -1.15 9.73
CA ILE A 144 5.67 -0.86 8.88
C ILE A 144 4.37 -0.99 9.70
N ALA A 145 4.23 -2.05 10.50
CA ALA A 145 3.07 -2.23 11.38
C ALA A 145 2.86 -1.03 12.32
N GLY A 146 3.93 -0.59 12.99
CA GLY A 146 3.86 0.53 13.95
C GLY A 146 3.60 1.87 13.28
N LEU A 147 4.19 2.09 12.10
CA LEU A 147 3.99 3.29 11.30
C LEU A 147 2.53 3.44 10.87
N ILE A 148 1.94 2.37 10.33
CA ILE A 148 0.53 2.36 9.89
C ILE A 148 -0.41 2.62 11.07
N ALA A 149 -0.15 1.97 12.20
CA ALA A 149 -0.92 2.15 13.43
C ALA A 149 -0.91 3.60 13.91
N ALA A 150 0.26 4.24 13.89
CA ALA A 150 0.42 5.62 14.32
C ALA A 150 -0.23 6.62 13.35
N MET A 151 0.02 6.44 12.04
CA MET A 151 -0.44 7.37 11.01
C MET A 151 -1.96 7.38 10.84
N PHE A 152 -2.62 6.24 10.99
CA PHE A 152 -4.06 6.08 10.75
C PHE A 152 -4.84 5.81 12.02
N SER A 153 -4.34 6.27 13.16
CA SER A 153 -5.01 6.12 14.46
C SER A 153 -6.42 6.74 14.50
N ASP A 154 -6.66 7.78 13.69
CA ASP A 154 -7.97 8.44 13.56
C ASP A 154 -8.86 7.85 12.46
N CYS A 155 -8.42 6.80 11.77
CA CYS A 155 -9.15 6.15 10.66
C CYS A 155 -9.55 4.71 11.02
N GLN A 156 -10.66 4.23 10.45
CA GLN A 156 -10.96 2.80 10.46
C GLN A 156 -10.03 2.08 9.47
N LEU A 157 -9.19 1.19 9.97
CA LEU A 157 -8.25 0.47 9.13
C LEU A 157 -8.67 -0.99 8.90
N LEU A 158 -8.65 -1.42 7.64
CA LEU A 158 -8.78 -2.81 7.25
C LEU A 158 -7.45 -3.27 6.64
N ILE A 159 -6.80 -4.26 7.24
CA ILE A 159 -5.57 -4.84 6.70
C ILE A 159 -5.83 -6.31 6.35
N THR A 160 -5.54 -6.67 5.11
CA THR A 160 -5.47 -8.06 4.66
C THR A 160 -4.03 -8.39 4.28
N THR A 161 -3.59 -9.60 4.61
CA THR A 161 -2.25 -10.07 4.26
C THR A 161 -2.21 -11.58 4.22
N HIS A 162 -1.39 -12.15 3.34
CA HIS A 162 -1.07 -13.57 3.38
C HIS A 162 0.12 -13.89 4.32
N ASP A 163 0.83 -12.86 4.82
CA ASP A 163 2.02 -13.04 5.65
C ASP A 163 1.65 -13.22 7.14
N GLU A 164 1.74 -14.46 7.62
CA GLU A 164 1.47 -14.81 9.01
C GLU A 164 2.40 -14.12 10.03
N ARG A 165 3.60 -13.70 9.63
CA ARG A 165 4.52 -12.99 10.54
C ARG A 165 4.07 -11.55 10.68
N PHE A 166 3.69 -10.90 9.58
CA PHE A 166 3.15 -9.56 9.62
C PHE A 166 1.85 -9.50 10.42
N PHE A 167 0.95 -10.46 10.23
CA PHE A 167 -0.25 -10.60 11.07
C PHE A 167 0.08 -10.70 12.57
N ARG A 168 1.09 -11.49 12.94
CA ARG A 168 1.56 -11.59 14.34
C ARG A 168 2.14 -10.28 14.86
N TYR A 169 2.93 -9.57 14.06
CA TYR A 169 3.46 -8.25 14.46
C TYR A 169 2.36 -7.22 14.67
N LEU A 170 1.34 -7.22 13.80
CA LEU A 170 0.16 -6.38 13.99
C LEU A 170 -0.54 -6.73 15.31
N LYS A 171 -0.79 -8.01 15.57
CA LYS A 171 -1.40 -8.47 16.83
C LYS A 171 -0.58 -8.11 18.07
N ASP A 172 0.74 -8.13 17.97
CA ASP A 172 1.65 -7.81 19.08
C ASP A 172 1.75 -6.30 19.37
N GLN A 173 1.62 -5.46 18.35
CA GLN A 173 1.76 -4.00 18.49
C GLN A 173 0.45 -3.26 18.72
N LEU A 174 -0.65 -3.84 18.26
CA LEU A 174 -1.96 -3.20 18.29
C LEU A 174 -2.80 -3.76 19.45
N GLU A 175 -3.57 -2.89 20.08
CA GLU A 175 -4.39 -3.27 21.22
C GLU A 175 -5.59 -4.12 20.80
N ALA A 176 -5.70 -5.33 21.36
CA ALA A 176 -6.80 -6.27 21.09
C ALA A 176 -8.20 -5.76 21.48
N LYS A 177 -8.30 -4.66 22.24
CA LYS A 177 -9.60 -4.02 22.56
C LYS A 177 -10.12 -3.17 21.40
N THR A 178 -9.22 -2.61 20.62
CA THR A 178 -9.53 -1.67 19.53
C THR A 178 -9.49 -2.37 18.17
N TRP A 179 -8.69 -3.44 18.06
CA TRP A 179 -8.45 -4.15 16.81
C TRP A 179 -9.07 -5.55 16.82
N GLN A 180 -9.70 -5.91 15.70
CA GLN A 180 -10.20 -7.27 15.45
C GLN A 180 -9.20 -8.04 14.59
N PHE A 181 -8.80 -9.21 15.07
CA PHE A 181 -7.85 -10.09 14.39
C PHE A 181 -8.53 -11.40 14.00
N THR A 182 -8.68 -11.61 12.70
CA THR A 182 -9.33 -12.81 12.16
C THR A 182 -8.43 -13.46 11.13
N GLN A 183 -8.34 -14.78 11.16
CA GLN A 183 -7.60 -15.56 10.18
C GLN A 183 -8.59 -16.33 9.30
N ILE A 184 -8.44 -16.22 7.99
CA ILE A 184 -9.19 -17.03 7.03
C ILE A 184 -8.49 -18.39 6.91
N ILE A 185 -9.20 -19.46 7.22
CA ILE A 185 -8.68 -20.84 7.22
C ILE A 185 -9.13 -21.67 6.01
N GLY A 186 -10.07 -21.16 5.24
CA GLY A 186 -10.52 -21.81 4.00
C GLY A 186 -11.61 -21.00 3.31
N LEU A 187 -11.92 -21.37 2.08
CA LEU A 187 -13.08 -20.85 1.35
C LEU A 187 -14.06 -22.00 1.12
N ASP A 188 -15.30 -21.81 1.56
CA ASP A 188 -16.41 -22.67 1.19
C ASP A 188 -17.12 -22.11 -0.05
N PRO A 189 -17.33 -22.89 -1.12
CA PRO A 189 -17.99 -22.39 -2.34
C PRO A 189 -19.42 -21.89 -2.13
N ALA A 190 -20.15 -22.39 -1.13
CA ALA A 190 -21.53 -22.02 -0.84
C ALA A 190 -21.63 -20.94 0.24
N TYR A 191 -20.74 -20.97 1.24
CA TYR A 191 -20.82 -20.13 2.45
C TYR A 191 -19.73 -19.04 2.55
N GLY A 192 -18.74 -19.04 1.65
CA GLY A 192 -17.67 -18.04 1.60
C GLY A 192 -16.50 -18.32 2.56
N PRO A 193 -15.71 -17.29 2.94
CA PRO A 193 -14.52 -17.46 3.75
C PRO A 193 -14.86 -18.00 5.14
N ARG A 194 -14.20 -19.10 5.52
CA ARG A 194 -14.22 -19.67 6.86
C ARG A 194 -13.13 -19.01 7.68
N PHE A 195 -13.51 -18.57 8.87
CA PHE A 195 -12.61 -17.92 9.81
C PHE A 195 -12.21 -18.90 10.92
N ALA A 196 -10.96 -18.82 11.39
CA ALA A 196 -10.56 -19.43 12.65
C ALA A 196 -11.11 -18.57 13.80
N ASP A 197 -11.91 -19.15 14.67
CA ASP A 197 -12.31 -18.51 15.92
C ASP A 197 -11.08 -18.33 16.81
N HIS A 198 -10.93 -17.11 17.34
CA HIS A 198 -9.74 -16.66 18.05
C HIS A 198 -9.60 -17.22 19.48
N LYS A 199 -10.48 -18.11 19.91
CA LYS A 199 -10.36 -18.84 21.18
C LYS A 199 -11.04 -20.19 21.00
N VAL A 200 -10.25 -21.25 21.04
CA VAL A 200 -10.82 -22.56 21.36
C VAL A 200 -11.21 -22.49 22.84
N THR A 201 -12.50 -22.36 23.13
CA THR A 201 -12.99 -22.46 24.51
C THR A 201 -13.04 -23.92 24.94
N ASP A 202 -12.92 -24.17 26.25
CA ASP A 202 -13.05 -25.52 26.81
C ASP A 202 -14.41 -26.15 26.41
N GLU A 203 -15.46 -25.32 26.32
CA GLU A 203 -16.80 -25.72 25.84
C GLU A 203 -16.78 -26.26 24.40
N MET A 204 -15.97 -25.70 23.50
CA MET A 204 -15.82 -26.21 22.13
C MET A 204 -15.09 -27.56 22.08
N ILE A 205 -14.11 -27.76 22.97
CA ILE A 205 -13.38 -29.03 23.11
C ILE A 205 -14.33 -30.09 23.67
N GLU A 206 -15.08 -29.75 24.73
CA GLU A 206 -16.07 -30.64 25.35
C GLU A 206 -17.18 -31.02 24.37
N ALA A 207 -17.70 -30.07 23.59
CA ALA A 207 -18.72 -30.34 22.57
C ALA A 207 -18.23 -31.32 21.50
N ARG A 208 -16.98 -31.17 21.02
CA ARG A 208 -16.38 -32.12 20.07
C ARG A 208 -16.14 -33.50 20.66
N TRP A 209 -15.72 -33.54 21.92
CA TRP A 209 -15.53 -34.80 22.64
C TRP A 209 -16.86 -35.53 22.84
N ALA A 210 -17.93 -34.80 23.15
CA ALA A 210 -19.28 -35.34 23.25
C ALA A 210 -19.79 -35.90 21.92
N ASP A 211 -19.38 -35.30 20.79
CA ASP A 211 -19.69 -35.78 19.43
C ASP A 211 -18.76 -36.92 18.95
N GLY A 212 -17.88 -37.43 19.83
CA GLY A 212 -16.95 -38.53 19.52
C GLY A 212 -15.82 -38.15 18.55
N GLN A 213 -15.61 -36.85 18.30
CA GLN A 213 -14.59 -36.35 17.37
C GLN A 213 -13.25 -36.13 18.09
N ALA A 214 -12.14 -36.30 17.34
CA ALA A 214 -10.81 -35.98 17.87
C ALA A 214 -10.64 -34.45 18.03
N ALA A 215 -10.34 -34.00 19.25
CA ALA A 215 -10.12 -32.58 19.58
C ALA A 215 -8.65 -32.24 19.89
N ALA A 216 -7.70 -33.11 19.50
CA ALA A 216 -6.29 -32.96 19.85
C ALA A 216 -5.67 -31.65 19.29
N ASN A 217 -6.15 -31.19 18.14
CA ASN A 217 -5.68 -29.98 17.47
C ASN A 217 -6.11 -28.73 18.26
N GLU A 218 -7.36 -28.72 18.71
CA GLU A 218 -8.02 -27.67 19.48
C GLU A 218 -7.45 -27.59 20.89
N MET A 219 -7.24 -28.74 21.55
CA MET A 219 -6.56 -28.82 22.86
C MET A 219 -5.12 -28.29 22.78
N ARG A 220 -4.38 -28.61 21.72
CA ARG A 220 -3.03 -28.10 21.51
C ARG A 220 -3.04 -26.57 21.34
N GLN A 221 -4.01 -26.05 20.60
CA GLN A 221 -4.16 -24.61 20.38
C GLN A 221 -4.53 -23.86 21.66
N ALA A 222 -5.55 -24.34 22.41
CA ALA A 222 -5.93 -23.79 23.71
C ALA A 222 -4.76 -23.80 24.70
N LYS A 223 -4.01 -24.92 24.76
CA LYS A 223 -2.84 -25.04 25.63
C LYS A 223 -1.70 -24.11 25.23
N ALA A 224 -1.47 -23.91 23.93
CA ALA A 224 -0.45 -22.97 23.45
C ALA A 224 -0.83 -21.52 23.77
N GLU A 225 -2.09 -21.14 23.61
CA GLU A 225 -2.60 -19.82 23.98
C GLU A 225 -2.50 -19.56 25.50
N TRP A 226 -2.84 -20.56 26.32
CA TRP A 226 -2.66 -20.50 27.77
C TRP A 226 -1.19 -20.31 28.16
N LEU A 227 -0.28 -21.08 27.53
CA LEU A 227 1.17 -20.96 27.80
C LEU A 227 1.71 -19.58 27.40
N LEU A 228 1.23 -19.02 26.28
CA LEU A 228 1.59 -17.69 25.81
C LEU A 228 0.99 -16.57 26.70
N SER A 229 -0.16 -16.81 27.34
CA SER A 229 -0.71 -15.90 28.35
C SER A 229 0.20 -15.87 29.58
N ILE A 230 0.56 -17.05 30.11
CA ILE A 230 1.47 -17.17 31.25
C ILE A 230 2.83 -16.56 30.93
N GLY A 231 3.41 -16.85 29.76
CA GLY A 231 4.68 -16.26 29.34
C GLY A 231 4.65 -14.73 29.32
N ARG A 232 3.53 -14.14 28.88
CA ARG A 232 3.31 -12.68 28.90
C ARG A 232 3.20 -12.12 30.31
N ASP A 233 2.49 -12.80 31.20
CA ASP A 233 2.35 -12.38 32.61
C ASP A 233 3.70 -12.40 33.36
N PHE A 234 4.61 -13.28 32.97
CA PHE A 234 5.97 -13.35 33.50
C PHE A 234 7.00 -12.48 32.74
N GLY A 235 6.60 -11.75 31.69
CA GLY A 235 7.50 -10.91 30.90
C GLY A 235 8.51 -11.67 30.01
N ILE A 236 8.27 -12.96 29.74
CA ILE A 236 9.16 -13.83 28.98
C ILE A 236 8.62 -13.99 27.55
N ASN A 237 9.47 -13.71 26.56
CA ASN A 237 9.13 -13.92 25.14
C ASN A 237 9.33 -15.39 24.75
N VAL A 238 8.28 -16.20 24.90
CA VAL A 238 8.31 -17.64 24.58
C VAL A 238 8.15 -17.86 23.07
N ARG A 239 9.24 -18.27 22.41
CA ARG A 239 9.21 -18.71 21.00
C ARG A 239 9.01 -20.21 20.92
N ILE A 240 7.92 -20.67 20.32
CA ILE A 240 7.71 -22.09 19.99
C ILE A 240 8.44 -22.37 18.67
N PRO A 241 9.52 -23.17 18.65
CA PRO A 241 10.20 -23.52 17.40
C PRO A 241 9.28 -24.37 16.51
N PRO A 242 9.35 -24.23 15.18
CA PRO A 242 8.60 -25.09 14.28
C PRO A 242 9.03 -26.55 14.43
N LEU A 243 8.05 -27.46 14.45
CA LEU A 243 8.26 -28.91 14.50
C LEU A 243 9.08 -29.35 13.29
N LYS A 244 10.33 -29.77 13.51
CA LYS A 244 11.24 -30.22 12.44
C LYS A 244 10.86 -31.57 11.81
N ARG A 245 9.84 -32.28 12.32
CA ARG A 245 9.21 -33.46 11.71
C ARG A 245 7.87 -33.75 12.40
N ALA A 246 6.85 -34.11 11.62
CA ALA A 246 5.67 -34.77 12.16
C ALA A 246 6.09 -36.15 12.68
N TYR A 247 5.63 -36.52 13.87
CA TYR A 247 5.74 -37.88 14.35
C TYR A 247 4.96 -38.78 13.39
N SER A 248 5.68 -39.60 12.63
CA SER A 248 5.17 -40.77 11.92
C SER A 248 4.75 -41.85 12.90
#